data_AF-A0A9J6FQ40-F1
#
_entry.id   AF-A0A9J6FQ40-F1
#
_cell.length_a   1.000
_cell.length_b   1.000
_cell.length_c   1.000
_cell.angle_alpha   90.00
_cell.angle_beta   90.00
_cell.angle_gamma   90.00
#
_symmetry.space_group_name_H-M   'P 1'
#
loop_
_entity.id
_entity.type
_entity.pdbx_description
1 polymer ?
#
loop_
_entity_poly.entity_id
_entity_poly.type
_entity_poly.pdbx_seq_one_letter_code
_entity_poly.pdbx_strand_id
1 'polypeptide(L)'
;MHDILEGGVAVVLRRFLCILTENRVLTKVDLEKLTSFRYGHYDKKATPVTVKDIFVAGKGCPRGTASQKCCLFRLLPQIFGAVVPEGNRLREVYLAYHYAVDIILAVKIPKGCVLYLQVKVEEFLKLHTTQIPMQP
;
A
#
# COMPACT_ATOMS: atom_id res chain seq x y z
N MET A 1 9.70 4.11 13.76
CA MET A 1 8.60 3.87 12.80
C MET A 1 9.00 2.96 11.63
N HIS A 2 10.19 2.35 11.64
CA HIS A 2 10.55 1.35 10.63
C HIS A 2 9.60 0.15 10.66
N ASP A 3 9.11 -0.23 11.85
CA ASP A 3 8.28 -1.43 12.04
C ASP A 3 6.97 -1.41 11.22
N ILE A 4 6.29 -0.27 11.14
CA ILE A 4 5.06 -0.17 10.34
C ILE A 4 5.36 -0.20 8.83
N LEU A 5 6.47 0.40 8.42
CA LEU A 5 6.86 0.52 7.01
C LEU A 5 7.45 -0.80 6.46
N GLU A 6 8.22 -1.51 7.28
CA GLU A 6 8.87 -2.77 6.92
C GLU A 6 8.00 -3.98 7.22
N GLY A 7 7.05 -3.86 8.15
CA GLY A 7 6.01 -4.84 8.46
C GLY A 7 4.71 -4.55 7.72
N GLY A 8 3.77 -3.89 8.40
CA GLY A 8 2.38 -3.80 7.96
C GLY A 8 2.19 -3.20 6.56
N VAL A 9 2.86 -2.10 6.23
CA VAL A 9 2.86 -1.51 4.88
C VAL A 9 3.41 -2.48 3.85
N ALA A 10 4.53 -3.14 4.13
CA ALA A 10 5.11 -4.11 3.21
C ALA A 10 4.15 -5.28 2.92
N VAL A 11 3.46 -5.77 3.95
CA VAL A 11 2.48 -6.87 3.84
C VAL A 11 1.26 -6.45 3.03
N VAL A 12 0.64 -5.31 3.37
CA VAL A 12 -0.57 -4.82 2.69
C VAL A 12 -0.27 -4.46 1.24
N LEU A 13 0.84 -3.79 0.98
CA LEU A 13 1.28 -3.42 -0.36
C LEU A 13 1.46 -4.65 -1.26
N ARG A 14 2.18 -5.67 -0.75
CA ARG A 14 2.37 -6.94 -1.45
C ARG A 14 1.03 -7.58 -1.79
N ARG A 15 0.17 -7.74 -0.79
CA ARG A 15 -1.11 -8.45 -0.95
C ARG A 15 -2.03 -7.73 -1.93
N PHE A 16 -2.11 -6.41 -1.84
CA PHE A 16 -2.88 -5.59 -2.77
C PHE A 16 -2.45 -5.81 -4.22
N LEU A 17 -1.15 -5.70 -4.49
CA LEU A 17 -0.67 -5.83 -5.86
C LEU A 17 -0.70 -7.27 -6.38
N CYS A 18 -0.44 -8.27 -5.53
CA CYS A 18 -0.58 -9.68 -5.89
C CYS A 18 -2.02 -10.00 -6.31
N ILE A 19 -3.01 -9.66 -5.48
CA ILE A 19 -4.41 -10.01 -5.77
C ILE A 19 -4.91 -9.23 -6.99
N LEU A 20 -4.53 -7.95 -7.16
CA LEU A 20 -4.91 -7.21 -8.37
C LEU A 20 -4.31 -7.81 -9.65
N THR A 21 -3.09 -8.34 -9.58
CA THR A 21 -2.46 -9.01 -10.73
C THR A 21 -3.09 -10.38 -10.99
N GLU A 22 -3.37 -11.17 -9.95
CA GLU A 22 -4.06 -12.46 -10.03
C GLU A 22 -5.47 -12.32 -10.62
N ASN A 23 -6.21 -11.30 -10.19
CA ASN A 23 -7.54 -10.96 -10.71
C ASN A 23 -7.51 -10.27 -12.07
N ARG A 24 -6.31 -10.10 -12.67
CA ARG A 24 -6.09 -9.42 -13.97
C ARG A 24 -6.61 -7.97 -14.01
N VAL A 25 -6.76 -7.33 -12.87
CA VAL A 25 -7.07 -5.89 -12.76
C VAL A 25 -5.83 -5.06 -13.11
N LEU A 26 -4.65 -5.52 -12.67
CA LEU A 26 -3.37 -4.96 -13.10
C LEU A 26 -2.71 -5.88 -14.11
N THR A 27 -2.29 -5.31 -15.23
CA THR A 27 -1.48 -6.01 -16.23
C THR A 27 0.01 -5.70 -16.05
N LYS A 28 0.88 -6.43 -16.76
CA LYS A 28 2.31 -6.11 -16.80
C LYS A 28 2.58 -4.67 -17.29
N VAL A 29 1.79 -4.21 -18.26
CA VAL A 29 1.90 -2.85 -18.81
C VAL A 29 1.51 -1.81 -17.76
N ASP A 30 0.47 -2.08 -16.95
CA ASP A 30 0.12 -1.18 -15.86
C ASP A 30 1.25 -1.05 -14.85
N LEU A 31 1.93 -2.15 -14.54
CA LEU A 31 3.04 -2.16 -13.61
C LEU A 31 4.23 -1.28 -14.12
N GLU A 32 4.41 -1.09 -15.43
CA GLU A 32 5.41 -0.17 -15.98
C GLU A 32 5.15 1.31 -15.59
N LYS A 33 3.92 1.63 -15.15
CA LYS A 33 3.60 2.96 -14.59
C LYS A 33 4.43 3.26 -13.35
N LEU A 34 4.88 2.26 -12.59
CA LEU A 34 5.74 2.47 -11.42
C LEU A 34 7.10 3.08 -11.80
N THR A 35 7.63 2.75 -12.98
CA THR A 35 8.92 3.25 -13.46
C THR A 35 8.77 4.57 -14.22
N SER A 36 7.64 4.76 -14.93
CA SER A 36 7.38 5.97 -15.71
C SER A 36 6.68 7.09 -14.94
N PHE A 37 6.20 6.83 -13.71
CA PHE A 37 5.57 7.84 -12.87
C PHE A 37 6.53 8.98 -12.52
N ARG A 38 6.04 10.22 -12.61
CA ARG A 38 6.81 11.42 -12.29
C ARG A 38 6.81 11.66 -10.78
N TYR A 39 7.77 11.05 -10.09
CA TYR A 39 7.98 11.27 -8.65
C TYR A 39 8.37 12.73 -8.37
N GLY A 40 7.70 13.33 -7.38
CA GLY A 40 7.94 14.71 -6.96
C GLY A 40 9.32 14.92 -6.35
N HIS A 41 9.73 16.18 -6.18
CA HIS A 41 11.05 16.54 -5.65
C HIS A 41 11.40 15.80 -4.34
N TYR A 42 10.44 15.71 -3.41
CA TYR A 42 10.60 15.07 -2.11
C TYR A 42 10.69 13.53 -2.17
N ASP A 43 10.25 12.92 -3.27
CA ASP A 43 10.20 11.46 -3.45
C ASP A 43 11.35 10.92 -4.29
N LYS A 44 12.11 11.77 -4.99
CA LYS A 44 13.19 11.34 -5.90
C LYS A 44 14.19 10.39 -5.23
N LYS A 45 14.62 10.70 -4.01
CA LYS A 45 15.57 9.88 -3.23
C LYS A 45 14.95 8.58 -2.70
N ALA A 46 13.62 8.51 -2.65
CA ALA A 46 12.84 7.39 -2.16
C ALA A 46 12.06 6.70 -3.30
N THR A 47 12.50 6.87 -4.55
CA THR A 47 11.83 6.26 -5.70
C THR A 47 11.74 4.74 -5.49
N PRO A 48 10.55 4.13 -5.63
CA PRO A 48 10.36 2.70 -5.45
C PRO A 48 11.24 1.88 -6.40
N VAL A 49 11.68 0.71 -5.94
CA VAL A 49 12.41 -0.23 -6.79
C VAL A 49 11.51 -0.77 -7.91
N THR A 50 12.11 -1.18 -9.03
CA THR A 50 11.41 -1.68 -10.21
C THR A 50 10.50 -2.85 -9.88
N VAL A 51 9.40 -3.01 -10.62
CA VAL A 51 8.39 -4.07 -10.45
C VAL A 51 8.95 -5.48 -10.43
N LYS A 52 9.98 -5.75 -11.26
CA LYS A 52 10.67 -7.05 -11.21
C LYS A 52 11.15 -7.33 -9.78
N ASP A 53 11.71 -6.36 -9.07
CA ASP A 53 12.20 -6.55 -7.70
C ASP A 53 11.08 -6.62 -6.64
N ILE A 54 9.86 -6.18 -6.97
CA ILE A 54 8.68 -6.23 -6.10
C ILE A 54 7.98 -7.61 -6.17
N PHE A 55 7.98 -8.26 -7.34
CA PHE A 55 7.20 -9.49 -7.59
C PHE A 55 7.99 -10.74 -7.99
N VAL A 56 9.31 -10.67 -8.21
CA VAL A 56 10.09 -11.76 -8.87
C VAL A 56 10.06 -13.14 -8.20
N ALA A 57 9.52 -13.32 -7.00
CA ALA A 57 9.10 -14.65 -6.57
C ALA A 57 7.95 -14.52 -5.59
N GLY A 58 6.82 -15.19 -5.89
CA GLY A 58 5.51 -15.07 -5.23
C GLY A 58 5.41 -15.33 -3.72
N LYS A 59 6.47 -15.17 -2.94
CA LYS A 59 6.52 -15.33 -1.48
C LYS A 59 7.33 -14.26 -0.74
N GLY A 60 8.02 -13.34 -1.43
CA GLY A 60 8.86 -12.31 -0.79
C GLY A 60 8.12 -11.02 -0.44
N CYS A 61 8.56 -10.33 0.64
CA CYS A 61 8.17 -8.94 0.91
C CYS A 61 8.71 -8.00 -0.19
N PRO A 62 8.05 -6.87 -0.47
CA PRO A 62 8.56 -5.85 -1.37
C PRO A 62 9.96 -5.43 -0.91
N ARG A 63 10.96 -5.60 -1.79
CA ARG A 63 12.33 -5.14 -1.51
C ARG A 63 12.37 -3.61 -1.47
N GLY A 64 13.40 -3.08 -0.82
CA GLY A 64 13.61 -1.64 -0.69
C GLY A 64 13.57 -1.14 0.75
N THR A 65 14.06 0.08 0.94
CA THR A 65 14.11 0.76 2.23
C THR A 65 12.72 1.12 2.74
N ALA A 66 12.59 1.43 4.03
CA ALA A 66 11.35 1.96 4.60
C ALA A 66 10.85 3.21 3.86
N SER A 67 11.75 4.10 3.44
CA SER A 67 11.39 5.31 2.67
C SER A 67 10.84 4.97 1.28
N GLN A 68 11.41 3.99 0.58
CA GLN A 68 10.91 3.52 -0.71
C GLN A 68 9.53 2.88 -0.61
N LYS A 69 9.31 2.07 0.44
CA LYS A 69 7.98 1.48 0.72
C LYS A 69 6.94 2.55 1.05
N CYS A 70 7.30 3.54 1.86
CA CYS A 70 6.44 4.66 2.19
C CYS A 70 6.07 5.48 0.94
N CYS A 71 7.05 5.80 0.09
CA CYS A 71 6.84 6.50 -1.18
C CYS A 71 5.85 5.73 -2.07
N LEU A 72 6.11 4.44 -2.29
CA LEU A 72 5.23 3.60 -3.10
C LEU A 72 3.83 3.53 -2.51
N PHE A 73 3.70 3.28 -1.22
CA PHE A 73 2.43 3.17 -0.52
C PHE A 73 1.59 4.45 -0.63
N ARG A 74 2.21 5.61 -0.40
CA ARG A 74 1.51 6.90 -0.46
C ARG A 74 1.03 7.25 -1.86
N LEU A 75 1.81 6.91 -2.88
CA LEU A 75 1.53 7.31 -4.26
C LEU A 75 0.74 6.25 -5.05
N LEU A 76 0.59 5.04 -4.51
CA LEU A 76 -0.06 3.93 -5.21
C LEU A 76 -1.48 4.26 -5.70
N PRO A 77 -2.36 4.90 -4.90
CA PRO A 77 -3.69 5.29 -5.36
C PRO A 77 -3.64 6.29 -6.52
N GLN A 78 -2.61 7.13 -6.61
CA GLN A 78 -2.44 8.07 -7.72
C GLN A 78 -1.92 7.37 -8.98
N ILE A 79 -1.00 6.41 -8.81
CA ILE A 79 -0.41 5.66 -9.93
C ILE A 79 -1.45 4.75 -10.60
N PHE A 80 -2.25 4.06 -9.80
CA PHE A 80 -3.21 3.06 -10.30
C PHE A 80 -4.68 3.48 -10.19
N GLY A 81 -4.98 4.71 -9.75
CA GLY A 81 -6.36 5.17 -9.53
C GLY A 81 -7.25 5.12 -10.77
N ALA A 82 -6.66 5.31 -11.95
CA ALA A 82 -7.38 5.18 -13.23
C ALA A 82 -7.57 3.73 -13.70
N VAL A 83 -6.82 2.78 -13.13
CA VAL A 83 -6.85 1.35 -13.50
C VAL A 83 -7.72 0.55 -12.54
N VAL A 84 -7.65 0.86 -11.25
CA VAL A 84 -8.41 0.16 -10.21
C VAL A 84 -9.78 0.82 -10.08
N PRO A 85 -10.87 0.14 -10.49
CA PRO A 85 -12.19 0.75 -10.56
C PRO A 85 -12.70 1.21 -9.20
N GLU A 86 -13.58 2.21 -9.20
CA GLU A 86 -14.31 2.61 -8.01
C GLU A 86 -15.21 1.46 -7.53
N GLY A 87 -15.37 1.34 -6.20
CA GLY A 87 -16.08 0.21 -5.59
C GLY A 87 -15.32 -1.12 -5.61
N ASN A 88 -14.07 -1.15 -6.09
CA ASN A 88 -13.22 -2.33 -5.93
C ASN A 88 -12.93 -2.56 -4.43
N ARG A 89 -13.39 -3.70 -3.92
CA ARG A 89 -13.22 -4.12 -2.51
C ARG A 89 -11.76 -4.02 -2.04
N LEU A 90 -10.79 -4.50 -2.81
CA LEU A 90 -9.38 -4.42 -2.42
C LEU A 90 -8.89 -2.98 -2.28
N ARG A 91 -9.40 -2.07 -3.12
CA ARG A 91 -9.09 -0.63 -3.02
C ARG A 91 -9.60 -0.06 -1.71
N GLU A 92 -10.81 -0.45 -1.28
CA GLU A 92 -11.36 -0.01 0.01
C GLU A 92 -10.51 -0.50 1.19
N VAL A 93 -10.11 -1.77 1.20
CA VAL A 93 -9.21 -2.31 2.24
C VAL A 93 -7.88 -1.54 2.26
N TYR A 94 -7.30 -1.30 1.09
CA TYR A 94 -6.04 -0.56 0.96
C TYR A 94 -6.17 0.88 1.49
N LEU A 95 -7.23 1.58 1.11
CA LEU A 95 -7.48 2.96 1.54
C LEU A 95 -7.75 3.05 3.05
N ALA A 96 -8.47 2.09 3.64
CA ALA A 96 -8.67 2.03 5.09
C ALA A 96 -7.33 1.89 5.84
N TYR A 97 -6.45 1.00 5.36
CA TYR A 97 -5.10 0.86 5.93
C TYR A 97 -4.27 2.12 5.71
N HIS A 98 -4.34 2.71 4.52
CA HIS A 98 -3.64 3.95 4.18
C HIS A 98 -4.01 5.08 5.13
N TYR A 99 -5.29 5.21 5.48
CA TYR A 99 -5.74 6.22 6.42
C TYR A 99 -5.17 6.03 7.83
N ALA A 100 -5.13 4.78 8.32
CA ALA A 100 -4.51 4.48 9.61
C ALA A 100 -3.00 4.79 9.62
N VAL A 101 -2.29 4.41 8.55
CA VAL A 101 -0.86 4.67 8.39
C VAL A 101 -0.56 6.17 8.28
N ASP A 102 -1.43 6.96 7.63
CA ASP A 102 -1.29 8.41 7.51
C ASP A 102 -1.36 9.10 8.89
N ILE A 103 -2.28 8.68 9.76
CA ILE A 103 -2.35 9.15 11.15
C ILE A 103 -1.07 8.76 11.90
N ILE A 104 -0.62 7.50 11.75
CA ILE A 104 0.57 6.98 12.43
C ILE A 104 1.83 7.76 12.03
N LEU A 105 1.97 8.13 10.75
CA LEU A 105 3.13 8.85 10.21
C LEU A 105 3.02 10.38 10.33
N ALA A 106 1.93 10.90 10.89
CA ALA A 106 1.75 12.34 11.06
C ALA A 106 2.84 12.93 11.98
N VAL A 107 3.37 14.10 11.61
CA VAL A 107 4.41 14.81 12.38
C VAL A 107 3.94 15.15 13.80
N LYS A 108 2.63 15.36 13.98
CA LYS A 108 1.99 15.65 15.27
C LYS A 108 0.68 14.90 15.36
N ILE A 109 0.51 14.16 16.46
CA ILE A 109 -0.71 13.41 16.76
C ILE A 109 -1.33 14.02 18.03
N PRO A 110 -2.51 14.65 17.95
CA PRO A 110 -3.24 15.11 19.12
C PRO A 110 -3.54 13.94 20.08
N LYS A 111 -3.55 14.18 21.40
CA LYS A 111 -3.81 13.12 22.39
C LYS A 111 -5.14 12.38 22.16
N GLY A 112 -6.17 13.08 21.71
CA GLY A 112 -7.48 12.49 21.38
C GLY A 112 -7.49 11.59 20.14
N CYS A 113 -6.46 11.67 19.28
CA CYS A 113 -6.39 10.87 18.05
C CYS A 113 -6.06 9.40 18.29
N VAL A 114 -5.61 9.00 19.49
CA VAL A 114 -5.32 7.59 19.79
C VAL A 114 -6.59 6.74 19.71
N LEU A 115 -7.70 7.21 20.31
CA LEU A 115 -9.00 6.52 20.22
C LEU A 115 -9.50 6.46 18.78
N TYR A 116 -9.31 7.54 18.02
CA TYR A 116 -9.70 7.58 16.62
C TYR A 116 -8.86 6.61 15.77
N LEU A 117 -7.55 6.53 16.01
CA LEU A 117 -6.68 5.55 15.35
C LEU A 117 -7.12 4.12 15.64
N GLN A 118 -7.53 3.82 16.88
CA GLN A 118 -8.06 2.50 17.22
C GLN A 118 -9.28 2.15 16.36
N VAL A 119 -10.25 3.06 16.23
CA VAL A 119 -11.42 2.86 15.36
C VAL A 119 -11.00 2.62 13.90
N LYS A 120 -10.01 3.36 13.39
CA LYS A 120 -9.51 3.18 12.02
C LYS A 120 -8.77 1.86 11.80
N VAL A 121 -8.06 1.37 12.80
CA VAL A 121 -7.47 0.03 12.77
C VAL A 121 -8.56 -1.04 12.78
N GLU A 122 -9.59 -0.90 13.61
CA GLU A 122 -10.74 -1.82 13.66
C GLU A 122 -11.53 -1.85 12.34
N GLU A 123 -11.78 -0.69 11.73
CA GLU A 123 -12.39 -0.57 10.39
C GLU A 123 -11.56 -1.34 9.35
N PHE A 124 -10.24 -1.12 9.31
CA PHE A 124 -9.34 -1.85 8.42
C PHE A 124 -9.38 -3.35 8.67
N LEU A 125 -9.29 -3.81 9.92
CA LEU A 125 -9.26 -5.23 10.25
C LEU A 125 -10.58 -5.92 9.86
N LYS A 126 -11.71 -5.26 10.08
CA LYS A 126 -13.03 -5.76 9.67
C LYS A 126 -13.13 -5.91 8.15
N LEU A 127 -12.73 -4.89 7.40
CA LEU A 127 -12.72 -4.91 5.94
C LEU A 127 -11.76 -5.99 5.41
N HIS A 128 -10.53 -6.02 5.93
CA HIS A 128 -9.51 -6.99 5.54
C HIS A 128 -9.99 -8.44 5.76
N THR A 129 -10.58 -8.74 6.92
CA THR A 129 -11.07 -10.09 7.25
C THR A 129 -12.27 -10.50 6.39
N THR A 130 -13.14 -9.55 6.06
CA THR A 130 -14.36 -9.83 5.29
C THR A 130 -14.09 -9.95 3.79
N GLN A 131 -13.18 -9.13 3.27
CA GLN A 131 -12.98 -8.97 1.82
C GLN A 131 -11.75 -9.71 1.30
N ILE A 132 -10.79 -10.06 2.15
CA ILE A 132 -9.56 -10.75 1.75
C ILE A 132 -9.49 -12.11 2.46
N PRO A 133 -9.78 -13.23 1.77
CA PRO A 133 -9.76 -14.55 2.39
C PRO A 133 -8.35 -14.85 2.91
N MET A 134 -8.26 -15.41 4.12
CA MET A 134 -6.98 -15.86 4.67
C MET A 134 -6.36 -16.90 3.72
N GLN A 135 -5.13 -16.66 3.27
CA GLN A 135 -4.39 -17.71 2.59
C GLN A 135 -4.02 -18.77 3.65
N PRO A 136 -4.18 -20.06 3.35
CA PRO A 136 -3.77 -21.15 4.24
C PRO A 136 -2.26 -21.13 4.51
#